data_AF-A0A7Z0BUW9-F1
#
_entry.id   AF-A0A7Z0BUW9-F1
#
_cell.length_a   1.000
_cell.length_b   1.000
_cell.length_c   1.000
_cell.angle_alpha   90.00
_cell.angle_beta   90.00
_cell.angle_gamma   90.00
#
_symmetry.space_group_name_H-M   'P 1'
#
loop_
_entity.id
_entity.type
_entity.pdbx_description
1 polymer ?
#
loop_
_entity_poly.entity_id
_entity_poly.type
_entity_poly.pdbx_seq_one_letter_code
_entity_poly.pdbx_strand_id
1 'polypeptide(L)' 'MQVIAIENFGRDHISDRVVSTGLSARAAEEKAQSMNQLHSGPHSARYYVVKPDDYVPYVWEP' A
#
# COMPACT_ATOMS: atom_id res chain seq x y z
N MET A 1 -3.30 9.16 8.20
CA MET A 1 -3.12 7.78 7.69
C MET A 1 -2.50 7.85 6.31
N GLN A 2 -1.74 6.80 5.96
CA GLN A 2 -1.11 6.62 4.67
C GLN A 2 -1.71 5.42 3.93
N VAL A 3 -1.68 5.47 2.60
CA VAL A 3 -1.96 4.31 1.73
C VAL A 3 -0.65 3.86 1.11
N ILE A 4 -0.29 2.61 1.34
CA ILE A 4 0.95 1.99 0.90
C ILE A 4 0.61 0.87 -0.09
N ALA A 5 1.28 0.84 -1.23
CA ALA A 5 1.28 -0.32 -2.10
C ALA A 5 2.42 -1.24 -1.68
N ILE A 6 2.05 -2.45 -1.26
CA ILE A 6 2.98 -3.51 -0.87
C ILE A 6 3.00 -4.57 -1.97
N GLU A 7 4.14 -5.23 -2.13
CA GLU A 7 4.27 -6.40 -2.98
C GLU A 7 3.42 -7.56 -2.39
N ASN A 8 2.73 -8.31 -3.25
CA ASN A 8 1.74 -9.32 -2.87
C ASN A 8 2.20 -10.79 -3.04
N PHE A 9 3.28 -11.08 -3.78
CA PHE A 9 3.75 -12.42 -4.14
C PHE A 9 5.15 -12.80 -3.61
N GLY A 10 5.82 -11.94 -2.84
CA GLY A 10 7.20 -12.08 -2.36
C GLY A 10 7.91 -10.73 -2.20
N ARG A 11 8.26 -10.36 -0.95
CA ARG A 11 8.90 -9.08 -0.60
C ARG A 11 10.42 -9.01 -0.83
N ASP A 12 11.03 -10.09 -1.30
CA ASP A 12 12.49 -10.27 -1.23
C ASP A 12 13.32 -9.31 -2.10
N HIS A 13 12.68 -8.59 -3.02
CA HIS A 13 13.36 -7.73 -4.01
C HIS A 13 12.65 -6.40 -4.32
N ILE A 14 11.65 -5.98 -3.52
CA ILE A 14 10.80 -4.83 -3.85
C ILE A 14 10.53 -3.97 -2.62
N SER A 15 10.80 -2.67 -2.74
CA SER A 15 10.44 -1.64 -1.75
C SER A 15 8.95 -1.34 -1.76
N ASP A 16 8.41 -1.00 -0.58
CA ASP A 16 7.08 -0.46 -0.44
C ASP A 16 6.95 0.90 -1.14
N ARG A 17 5.76 1.21 -1.65
CA ARG A 17 5.49 2.48 -2.33
C ARG A 17 4.40 3.27 -1.60
N VAL A 18 4.74 4.48 -1.17
CA VAL A 18 3.76 5.44 -0.66
C VAL A 18 2.87 5.92 -1.82
N VAL A 19 1.56 5.75 -1.67
CA VAL A 19 0.55 6.15 -2.66
C VAL A 19 -0.14 7.45 -2.24
N SER A 20 -0.39 7.62 -0.95
CA SER A 20 -1.04 8.81 -0.39
C SER A 20 -0.69 8.96 1.08
N THR A 21 -0.60 10.18 1.57
CA THR A 21 -0.35 10.51 2.99
C THR A 21 -1.36 11.55 3.48
N GLY A 22 -1.44 11.76 4.80
CA GLY A 22 -2.25 12.82 5.40
C GLY A 22 -3.76 12.63 5.27
N LEU A 23 -4.22 11.40 5.03
CA LEU A 23 -5.65 11.09 4.90
C LEU A 23 -6.27 10.80 6.27
N SER A 24 -7.56 11.12 6.40
CA SER A 24 -8.36 10.54 7.50
C SER A 24 -8.42 9.01 7.34
N ALA A 25 -8.69 8.29 8.44
CA ALA A 25 -8.81 6.83 8.40
C ALA A 25 -9.81 6.36 7.33
N ARG A 26 -11.01 6.93 7.34
CA ARG A 26 -12.06 6.63 6.36
C ARG A 26 -11.62 6.90 4.92
N ALA A 27 -10.98 8.04 4.64
CA ALA A 27 -10.53 8.37 3.29
C ALA A 27 -9.38 7.45 2.82
N ALA A 28 -8.51 7.02 3.74
CA ALA A 28 -7.45 6.07 3.42
C ALA A 28 -8.01 4.67 3.10
N GLU A 29 -9.00 4.21 3.86
CA GLU A 29 -9.70 2.94 3.63
C GLU A 29 -10.43 2.93 2.29
N GLU A 30 -11.24 3.96 2.01
CA GLU A 30 -11.93 4.13 0.73
C GLU A 30 -10.95 4.12 -0.46
N LYS A 31 -9.79 4.78 -0.29
CA LYS A 31 -8.74 4.82 -1.32
C LYS A 31 -8.05 3.46 -1.49
N ALA A 32 -7.68 2.77 -0.40
CA ALA A 32 -7.06 1.45 -0.48
C ALA A 32 -8.02 0.43 -1.13
N GLN A 33 -9.30 0.46 -0.76
CA GLN A 33 -10.32 -0.42 -1.31
C GLN A 33 -10.54 -0.17 -2.81
N SER A 34 -10.67 1.09 -3.24
CA SER A 34 -10.84 1.42 -4.65
C SER A 34 -9.63 1.01 -5.51
N MET A 35 -8.41 1.20 -5.00
CA MET A 35 -7.19 0.75 -5.69
C MET A 35 -7.13 -0.78 -5.79
N ASN A 36 -7.50 -1.50 -4.72
CA ASN A 36 -7.57 -2.96 -4.76
C ASN A 36 -8.65 -3.44 -5.76
N GLN A 37 -9.81 -2.80 -5.82
CA GLN A 37 -10.84 -3.15 -6.81
C GLN A 37 -10.36 -2.89 -8.25
N LEU A 38 -9.70 -1.76 -8.49
CA LEU A 38 -9.18 -1.38 -9.82
C LEU A 38 -8.10 -2.33 -10.32
N HIS A 39 -7.25 -2.83 -9.42
CA HIS A 39 -6.09 -3.65 -9.77
C HIS A 39 -6.30 -5.15 -9.51
N SER A 40 -7.53 -5.67 -9.46
CA SER A 40 -7.78 -7.10 -9.21
C SER A 40 -7.34 -7.61 -7.82
N GLY A 41 -7.08 -6.69 -6.89
CA GLY A 41 -6.93 -6.94 -5.46
C GLY A 41 -5.89 -8.02 -5.12
N PRO A 42 -6.30 -9.16 -4.53
CA PRO A 42 -5.39 -10.25 -4.16
C PRO A 42 -4.64 -10.89 -5.33
N HIS A 43 -5.04 -10.62 -6.58
CA HIS A 43 -4.41 -11.18 -7.77
C HIS A 43 -3.48 -10.20 -8.49
N SER A 44 -3.25 -9.00 -7.94
CA SER A 44 -2.26 -8.06 -8.48
C SER A 44 -0.91 -8.21 -7.80
N ALA A 45 0.16 -7.85 -8.54
CA ALA A 45 1.52 -7.76 -8.01
C ALA A 45 1.63 -6.76 -6.85
N ARG A 46 0.70 -5.81 -6.75
CA ARG A 46 0.60 -4.86 -5.64
C ARG A 46 -0.74 -4.94 -4.96
N TYR A 47 -0.70 -5.00 -3.64
CA TYR A 47 -1.85 -4.88 -2.76
C TYR A 47 -1.77 -3.55 -2.01
N TYR A 48 -2.90 -2.85 -1.85
CA TYR A 48 -2.96 -1.52 -1.25
C TYR A 48 -3.47 -1.62 0.19
N VAL A 49 -2.67 -1.15 1.14
CA VAL A 49 -2.95 -1.23 2.59
C VAL A 49 -2.91 0.14 3.25
N VAL A 50 -3.69 0.29 4.31
CA VAL A 50 -3.67 1.50 5.14
C VAL A 50 -2.65 1.32 6.26
N LYS A 51 -1.84 2.36 6.50
CA LYS A 51 -0.83 2.43 7.56
C LYS A 51 -0.94 3.76 8.32
N PRO A 52 -0.47 3.82 9.58
CA PRO A 52 -0.41 5.08 10.33
C PRO A 52 0.59 6.06 9.69
N ASP A 53 0.50 7.34 10.05
CA ASP A 53 1.32 8.41 9.44
C ASP A 53 2.82 8.34 9.78
N ASP A 54 3.16 7.63 10.85
CA ASP A 54 4.54 7.36 11.28
C ASP A 54 5.11 6.07 10.67
N TYR A 55 4.34 5.37 9.84
CA TYR A 55 4.82 4.17 9.16
C TYR A 55 5.99 4.50 8.22
N VAL A 56 7.09 3.79 8.42
CA VAL A 56 8.25 3.84 7.54
C VAL A 56 8.14 2.72 6.49
N PRO A 57 8.07 3.05 5.19
CA PRO A 57 8.00 2.04 4.13
C PRO A 57 9.23 1.12 4.17
N TYR A 58 9.03 -0.17 3.92
CA TYR A 58 10.14 -1.09 3.70
C TYR A 58 10.92 -0.66 2.45
N VAL A 59 12.25 -0.60 2.56
CA VAL A 59 13.16 -0.36 1.45
C VAL A 59 14.01 -1.60 1.28
N TRP A 60 13.98 -2.20 0.10
CA TRP A 60 14.85 -3.30 -0.24
C TRP A 60 16.26 -2.78 -0.55
N GLU A 61 17.28 -3.46 -0.01
CA GLU A 61 18.69 -3.20 -0.28
C GLU A 61 19.31 -4.46 -0.93
N PRO A 62 20.04 -4.33 -2.05
CA PRO A 62 20.64 -5.43 -2.80
C PRO A 62 21.84 -6.11 -2.12
#